data_AF-A0A4R5D0Z8-F1
#
_entry.id   AF-A0A4R5D0Z8-F1
#
_cell.length_a   1.000
_cell.length_b   1.000
_cell.length_c   1.000
_cell.angle_alpha   90.00
_cell.angle_beta   90.00
_cell.angle_gamma   90.00
#
_symmetry.space_group_name_H-M   'P 1'
#
loop_
_entity.id
_entity.type
_entity.pdbx_description
1 polymer ?
#
loop_
_entity_poly.entity_id
_entity_poly.type
_entity_poly.pdbx_seq_one_letter_code
_entity_poly.pdbx_strand_id
1 'polypeptide(L)'
;MKQIYSLLFLFLFAAGFAQAPTGYYTNATGTGYTLKTQLYNIIKDHTVLSYGDLYVTYETSDIDNFFEKDGSVLDMYSENPTGTDPYTYSIATTQRCGSSGYAKEGDCYNREHIIPQSIFSQASPMVSDAHFITPTDGEVNGIRNNYPHSVVAIATQTTLNGSKLGTSTTAGYSGLVFEPIDEFKGDIARMYFYFATRYENTVAGYNYPMFNNSTNKVFTTAFLNQLLAWHNQDPVSAREITRNNAIYARQNNRNPFIDNPDYVTAIWKTEVVDTEAPTAVTNLTVTETTANTATLTWTAATDNVAVTGYDVYVNGTLKSTETGLTAIVNGLAASTTYSFSIIARDAERNSSLASNIAEGTTKAPAAGTTSCASEDFQTMPPNASSYATQTWTNAGITWTAVDSRTDQTLNSRAITIRNGSLTSSSVANGIKDLTVTTQLVFSGTAGSFKLNVNGIEVGTIPYSATATTTTISGINVTGDVIISITGNSSTSNRVKFDDLSWTCSASLNVNELETNSFNIYPNPSNGNVKLNLENSNEKYSVQVFSVLGQKVFEKEYTNSSSATINNLQKGVYLVKITTDTKSVTKKLIVN
;
A
#
# COMPACT_ATOMS: atom_id res chain seq x y z
N MET A 1 49.52 19.98 63.16
CA MET A 1 48.54 21.09 63.12
C MET A 1 48.82 21.96 61.91
N LYS A 2 48.06 21.80 60.82
CA LYS A 2 47.82 22.86 59.81
C LYS A 2 46.40 22.67 59.31
N GLN A 3 45.59 23.71 59.50
CA GLN A 3 44.16 23.73 59.23
C GLN A 3 43.89 23.88 57.73
N ILE A 4 42.86 23.19 57.27
CA ILE A 4 42.28 23.25 55.93
C ILE A 4 41.28 24.41 55.92
N TYR A 5 41.37 25.31 54.95
CA TYR A 5 40.25 26.15 54.53
C TYR A 5 40.22 26.15 53.00
N SER A 6 39.35 25.32 52.44
CA SER A 6 38.92 25.45 51.04
C SER A 6 37.59 26.18 51.04
N LEU A 7 37.60 27.44 50.62
CA LEU A 7 36.41 28.23 50.35
C LEU A 7 35.76 27.69 49.06
N LEU A 8 34.58 27.08 49.17
CA LEU A 8 33.75 26.71 48.02
C LEU A 8 32.84 27.90 47.69
N PHE A 9 33.16 28.65 46.63
CA PHE A 9 32.24 29.65 46.08
C PHE A 9 31.16 28.92 45.28
N LEU A 10 29.95 28.83 45.84
CA LEU A 10 28.77 28.31 45.15
C LEU A 10 28.18 29.45 44.30
N PHE A 11 28.51 29.50 43.01
CA PHE A 11 27.77 30.32 42.06
C PHE A 11 26.42 29.64 41.77
N LEU A 12 25.36 30.12 42.42
CA LEU A 12 23.98 29.84 42.01
C LEU A 12 23.70 30.60 40.70
N PHE A 13 23.88 29.94 39.57
CA PHE A 13 23.25 30.37 38.31
C PHE A 13 21.77 29.96 38.36
N ALA A 14 20.90 30.89 38.71
CA ALA A 14 19.47 30.76 38.43
C ALA A 14 19.25 31.13 36.96
N ALA A 15 19.34 30.15 36.06
CA ALA A 15 18.78 30.29 34.72
C ALA A 15 17.26 30.23 34.86
N GLY A 16 16.61 31.40 34.83
CA GLY A 16 15.16 31.49 34.79
C GLY A 16 14.64 31.00 33.44
N PHE A 17 14.40 29.70 33.31
CA PHE A 17 13.59 29.18 32.21
C PHE A 17 12.16 29.64 32.46
N ALA A 18 11.70 30.67 31.74
CA ALA A 18 10.27 30.94 31.69
C ALA A 18 9.61 29.73 31.00
N GLN A 19 8.94 28.90 31.79
CA GLN A 19 8.05 27.84 31.32
C GLN A 19 6.61 28.36 31.33
N ALA A 20 5.67 27.60 30.77
CA ALA A 20 4.26 27.96 30.84
C ALA A 20 3.86 28.22 32.31
N PRO A 21 2.97 29.20 32.59
CA PRO A 21 2.53 29.46 33.95
C PRO A 21 2.10 28.18 34.67
N THR A 22 2.38 28.07 35.96
CA THR A 22 1.98 26.89 36.73
C THR A 22 0.47 26.67 36.59
N GLY A 23 0.09 25.47 36.17
CA GLY A 23 -1.31 25.09 35.96
C GLY A 23 -1.91 25.49 34.61
N TYR A 24 -1.15 26.10 33.69
CA TYR A 24 -1.65 26.56 32.38
C TYR A 24 -2.30 25.43 31.57
N TYR A 25 -1.76 24.20 31.65
CA TYR A 25 -2.28 23.03 30.94
C TYR A 25 -3.08 22.04 31.80
N THR A 26 -3.52 22.42 33.01
CA THR A 26 -4.19 21.50 33.95
C THR A 26 -5.41 20.77 33.36
N ASN A 27 -6.10 21.41 32.40
CA ASN A 27 -7.29 20.86 31.76
C ASN A 27 -7.01 20.03 30.49
N ALA A 28 -5.75 19.94 30.05
CA ALA A 28 -5.33 19.17 28.87
C ALA A 28 -4.96 17.73 29.27
N THR A 29 -5.97 16.92 29.61
CA THR A 29 -5.81 15.56 30.18
C THR A 29 -6.24 14.44 29.24
N GLY A 30 -6.88 14.78 28.12
CA GLY A 30 -7.37 13.81 27.15
C GLY A 30 -6.28 13.27 26.24
N THR A 31 -6.71 12.54 25.20
CA THR A 31 -5.86 12.07 24.09
C THR A 31 -6.56 12.32 22.75
N GLY A 32 -5.84 12.13 21.65
CA GLY A 32 -6.36 12.33 20.29
C GLY A 32 -6.99 13.71 20.11
N TYR A 33 -8.12 13.77 19.40
CA TYR A 33 -8.81 15.04 19.17
C TYR A 33 -9.49 15.60 20.42
N THR A 34 -9.75 14.81 21.46
CA THR A 34 -10.23 15.35 22.73
C THR A 34 -9.17 16.23 23.39
N LEU A 35 -7.91 15.80 23.36
CA LEU A 35 -6.79 16.63 23.84
C LEU A 35 -6.67 17.91 23.01
N LYS A 36 -6.81 17.81 21.68
CA LYS A 36 -6.80 18.97 20.79
C LYS A 36 -7.85 20.01 21.17
N THR A 37 -9.11 19.59 21.37
CA THR A 37 -10.19 20.49 21.77
C THR A 37 -9.96 21.09 23.16
N GLN A 38 -9.37 20.35 24.10
CA GLN A 38 -8.98 20.89 25.41
C GLN A 38 -7.91 21.99 25.27
N LEU A 39 -6.87 21.75 24.46
CA LEU A 39 -5.85 22.75 24.17
C LEU A 39 -6.42 23.97 23.44
N TYR A 40 -7.32 23.78 22.47
CA TYR A 40 -8.06 24.87 21.84
C TYR A 40 -8.73 25.74 22.90
N ASN A 41 -9.47 25.15 23.85
CA ASN A 41 -10.13 25.93 24.89
C ASN A 41 -9.18 26.69 25.82
N ILE A 42 -7.92 26.24 25.97
CA ILE A 42 -6.88 26.93 26.74
C ILE A 42 -6.32 28.12 25.95
N ILE A 43 -6.11 27.98 24.63
CA ILE A 43 -5.37 28.98 23.83
C ILE A 43 -6.24 29.84 22.91
N LYS A 44 -7.55 29.56 22.80
CA LYS A 44 -8.49 30.25 21.89
C LYS A 44 -8.70 31.72 22.20
N ASP A 45 -8.47 32.13 23.44
CA ASP A 45 -8.55 33.53 23.84
C ASP A 45 -7.13 34.07 24.02
N HIS A 46 -6.85 35.22 23.41
CA HIS A 46 -5.56 35.88 23.49
C HIS A 46 -5.72 37.38 23.23
N THR A 47 -4.75 38.18 23.64
CA THR A 47 -4.67 39.60 23.34
C THR A 47 -4.42 39.79 21.84
N VAL A 48 -5.44 40.24 21.12
CA VAL A 48 -5.34 40.50 19.68
C VAL A 48 -4.54 41.77 19.43
N LEU A 49 -3.39 41.63 18.78
CA LEU A 49 -2.52 42.75 18.41
C LEU A 49 -2.89 43.29 17.02
N SER A 50 -2.47 44.51 16.69
CA SER A 50 -2.60 45.01 15.31
C SER A 50 -1.56 44.36 14.40
N TYR A 51 -1.77 44.42 13.09
CA TYR A 51 -0.81 43.90 12.13
C TYR A 51 0.57 44.61 12.18
N GLY A 52 0.60 45.88 12.63
CA GLY A 52 1.84 46.63 12.83
C GLY A 52 2.58 46.24 14.11
N ASP A 53 1.86 45.77 15.13
CA ASP A 53 2.40 45.37 16.43
C ASP A 53 3.26 44.11 16.38
N LEU A 54 3.17 43.33 15.30
CA LEU A 54 4.08 42.20 15.05
C LEU A 54 5.54 42.65 15.05
N TYR A 55 5.86 43.81 14.47
CA TYR A 55 7.22 44.31 14.48
C TYR A 55 7.74 44.63 15.90
N VAL A 56 6.87 45.08 16.79
CA VAL A 56 7.22 45.31 18.20
C VAL A 56 7.36 43.98 18.95
N THR A 57 6.65 42.95 18.50
CA THR A 57 6.79 41.59 19.07
C THR A 57 8.16 41.02 18.72
N TYR A 58 8.60 41.17 17.47
CA TYR A 58 9.89 40.69 16.96
C TYR A 58 11.11 41.28 17.67
N GLU A 59 10.99 42.49 18.25
CA GLU A 59 12.03 43.09 19.11
C GLU A 59 12.43 42.21 20.30
N THR A 60 11.58 41.22 20.66
CA THR A 60 11.83 40.29 21.76
C THR A 60 11.70 38.81 21.37
N SER A 61 10.90 38.49 20.36
CA SER A 61 10.60 37.10 19.99
C SER A 61 11.51 36.52 18.91
N ASP A 62 12.08 37.35 18.03
CA ASP A 62 12.77 36.92 16.82
C ASP A 62 14.09 37.70 16.63
N ILE A 63 14.83 37.90 17.73
CA ILE A 63 16.21 38.43 17.69
C ILE A 63 17.19 37.25 17.72
N ASP A 64 18.17 37.27 16.83
CA ASP A 64 19.19 36.24 16.82
C ASP A 64 20.14 36.37 18.01
N ASN A 65 19.93 35.44 18.94
CA ASN A 65 20.77 35.20 20.11
C ASN A 65 21.28 33.74 20.13
N PHE A 66 21.09 32.99 19.04
CA PHE A 66 21.24 31.54 19.00
C PHE A 66 22.35 31.11 18.07
N PHE A 67 22.39 31.65 16.84
CA PHE A 67 23.36 31.30 15.82
C PHE A 67 24.57 32.23 15.91
N GLU A 68 24.64 33.32 15.14
CA GLU A 68 25.69 34.34 15.18
C GLU A 68 25.66 35.18 16.46
N LYS A 69 24.47 35.35 17.05
CA LYS A 69 24.24 36.14 18.27
C LYS A 69 24.62 37.61 18.08
N ASP A 70 24.37 38.13 16.89
CA ASP A 70 24.73 39.48 16.50
C ASP A 70 23.63 40.52 16.81
N GLY A 71 22.48 40.07 17.33
CA GLY A 71 21.33 40.91 17.66
C GLY A 71 20.53 41.35 16.43
N SER A 72 20.75 40.72 15.28
CA SER A 72 19.92 40.88 14.09
C SER A 72 18.54 40.26 14.28
N VAL A 73 17.64 40.52 13.34
CA VAL A 73 16.37 39.83 13.22
C VAL A 73 16.64 38.40 12.75
N LEU A 74 16.19 37.42 13.52
CA LEU A 74 16.32 36.02 13.16
C LEU A 74 15.28 35.68 12.08
N ASP A 75 15.76 35.62 10.85
CA ASP A 75 14.99 35.24 9.68
C ASP A 75 15.31 33.80 9.27
N MET A 76 14.34 32.92 9.47
CA MET A 76 14.45 31.48 9.19
C MET A 76 14.78 31.15 7.71
N TYR A 77 14.60 32.11 6.80
CA TYR A 77 14.88 31.95 5.38
C TYR A 77 16.16 32.64 4.90
N SER A 78 16.86 33.40 5.76
CA SER A 78 18.22 33.86 5.50
C SER A 78 19.25 33.10 6.33
N GLU A 79 18.84 32.62 7.50
CA GLU A 79 19.71 32.00 8.49
C GLU A 79 20.54 30.85 7.91
N ASN A 80 21.84 30.86 8.23
CA ASN A 80 22.77 29.79 7.96
C ASN A 80 23.31 29.18 9.28
N PRO A 81 22.75 28.07 9.76
CA PRO A 81 23.08 27.52 11.08
C PRO A 81 24.55 27.11 11.29
N THR A 82 25.35 27.06 10.22
CA THR A 82 26.74 26.59 10.24
C THR A 82 27.78 27.65 9.89
N GLY A 83 27.36 28.89 9.61
CA GLY A 83 28.26 29.97 9.24
C GLY A 83 27.49 31.25 8.94
N THR A 84 28.18 32.32 8.57
CA THR A 84 27.53 33.63 8.45
C THR A 84 26.35 33.64 7.47
N ASP A 85 25.29 34.32 7.90
CA ASP A 85 24.13 34.64 7.08
C ASP A 85 24.50 35.37 5.77
N PRO A 86 23.80 35.06 4.66
CA PRO A 86 24.00 35.77 3.39
C PRO A 86 23.69 37.27 3.49
N TYR A 87 22.79 37.64 4.41
CA TYR A 87 22.39 39.00 4.75
C TYR A 87 21.69 38.99 6.11
N THR A 88 21.75 40.11 6.83
CA THR A 88 21.08 40.27 8.13
C THR A 88 20.33 41.59 8.19
N TYR A 89 19.32 41.65 9.07
CA TYR A 89 18.51 42.84 9.28
C TYR A 89 18.60 43.32 10.72
N SER A 90 18.70 44.63 10.93
CA SER A 90 18.40 45.19 12.25
C SER A 90 16.88 45.38 12.42
N ILE A 91 16.42 45.47 13.67
CA ILE A 91 14.98 45.71 13.98
C ILE A 91 14.48 47.11 13.57
N ALA A 92 15.39 47.96 13.06
CA ALA A 92 15.12 49.33 12.66
C ALA A 92 14.02 49.41 11.59
N THR A 93 13.16 50.41 11.72
CA THR A 93 12.03 50.63 10.81
C THR A 93 12.44 50.83 9.35
N THR A 94 13.66 51.31 9.10
CA THR A 94 14.22 51.52 7.77
C THR A 94 14.58 50.24 7.01
N GLN A 95 14.64 49.09 7.70
CA GLN A 95 14.96 47.79 7.10
C GLN A 95 13.71 46.94 6.85
N ARG A 96 12.53 47.45 7.24
CA ARG A 96 11.24 46.81 6.98
C ARG A 96 10.81 47.10 5.55
N CYS A 97 10.20 46.12 4.90
CA CYS A 97 9.67 46.32 3.55
C CYS A 97 8.56 47.36 3.56
N GLY A 98 8.80 48.45 2.80
CA GLY A 98 7.85 49.53 2.59
C GLY A 98 7.07 49.38 1.28
N SER A 99 6.34 50.42 0.90
CA SER A 99 5.56 50.45 -0.35
C SER A 99 6.41 50.27 -1.62
N SER A 100 7.72 50.54 -1.53
CA SER A 100 8.70 50.37 -2.60
C SER A 100 8.98 48.89 -2.94
N GLY A 101 8.55 47.95 -2.07
CA GLY A 101 8.78 46.52 -2.25
C GLY A 101 10.24 46.11 -2.05
N TYR A 102 10.58 44.98 -2.67
CA TYR A 102 11.88 44.33 -2.69
C TYR A 102 12.13 43.83 -4.13
N ALA A 103 13.41 43.70 -4.53
CA ALA A 103 13.79 43.22 -5.86
C ALA A 103 14.78 42.05 -5.82
N LYS A 104 15.40 41.81 -4.67
CA LYS A 104 16.33 40.70 -4.42
C LYS A 104 16.37 40.40 -2.92
N GLU A 105 16.88 39.22 -2.59
CA GLU A 105 17.21 38.85 -1.21
C GLU A 105 18.18 39.88 -0.58
N GLY A 106 17.94 40.22 0.69
CA GLY A 106 18.74 41.19 1.45
C GLY A 106 18.27 42.64 1.37
N ASP A 107 17.21 42.95 0.62
CA ASP A 107 16.72 44.34 0.48
C ASP A 107 16.00 44.84 1.75
N CYS A 108 15.11 44.02 2.32
CA CYS A 108 14.30 44.33 3.49
C CYS A 108 13.62 43.07 4.03
N TYR A 109 13.17 43.12 5.29
CA TYR A 109 12.35 42.06 5.88
C TYR A 109 10.88 42.47 6.02
N ASN A 110 9.99 41.49 5.93
CA ASN A 110 8.55 41.59 6.10
C ASN A 110 8.05 40.50 7.09
N ARG A 111 6.75 40.20 7.08
CA ARG A 111 6.10 39.19 7.91
C ARG A 111 5.70 38.02 7.02
N GLU A 112 6.17 36.83 7.34
CA GLU A 112 5.76 35.58 6.70
C GLU A 112 4.63 34.96 7.51
N HIS A 113 3.50 34.71 6.85
CA HIS A 113 2.41 33.95 7.44
C HIS A 113 2.56 32.49 7.04
N ILE A 114 3.02 31.63 7.96
CA ILE A 114 3.24 30.20 7.66
C ILE A 114 1.97 29.54 7.10
N ILE A 115 0.79 29.94 7.57
CA ILE A 115 -0.47 29.72 6.85
C ILE A 115 -0.77 31.02 6.10
N PRO A 116 -0.75 31.05 4.75
CA PRO A 116 -0.86 32.30 4.00
C PRO A 116 -2.13 33.09 4.34
N GLN A 117 -2.02 34.41 4.49
CA GLN A 117 -3.17 35.26 4.85
C GLN A 117 -4.35 35.22 3.87
N SER A 118 -4.10 34.83 2.61
CA SER A 118 -5.15 34.60 1.61
C SER A 118 -6.08 33.44 1.95
N ILE A 119 -5.65 32.49 2.77
CA ILE A 119 -6.40 31.29 3.17
C ILE A 119 -7.56 31.63 4.12
N PHE A 120 -7.39 32.68 4.93
CA PHE A 120 -8.37 33.13 5.91
C PHE A 120 -8.85 34.56 5.64
N SER A 121 -8.68 35.06 4.40
CA SER A 121 -9.14 36.39 3.97
C SER A 121 -8.61 37.54 4.84
N GLN A 122 -7.39 37.41 5.36
CA GLN A 122 -6.75 38.40 6.26
C GLN A 122 -7.59 38.68 7.52
N ALA A 123 -8.47 37.76 7.90
CA ALA A 123 -9.35 37.93 9.04
C ALA A 123 -8.58 37.98 10.37
N SER A 124 -9.05 38.86 11.25
CA SER A 124 -8.64 38.87 12.66
C SER A 124 -9.26 37.68 13.41
N PRO A 125 -8.55 37.04 14.35
CA PRO A 125 -7.23 37.43 14.87
C PRO A 125 -6.04 36.77 14.16
N MET A 126 -6.26 35.93 13.13
CA MET A 126 -5.20 35.20 12.44
C MET A 126 -4.15 36.11 11.79
N VAL A 127 -4.58 37.25 11.23
CA VAL A 127 -3.68 38.14 10.49
C VAL A 127 -2.50 38.69 11.31
N SER A 128 -2.60 38.69 12.65
CA SER A 128 -1.62 39.27 13.57
C SER A 128 -1.21 38.36 14.72
N ASP A 129 -1.46 37.05 14.62
CA ASP A 129 -1.04 36.08 15.64
C ASP A 129 0.42 35.62 15.42
N ALA A 130 1.33 36.13 16.25
CA ALA A 130 2.76 35.91 16.12
C ALA A 130 3.18 34.44 16.27
N HIS A 131 2.34 33.55 16.83
CA HIS A 131 2.70 32.13 16.98
C HIS A 131 2.90 31.39 15.65
N PHE A 132 2.38 31.92 14.52
CA PHE A 132 2.64 31.37 13.19
C PHE A 132 3.10 32.42 12.17
N ILE A 133 3.44 33.62 12.63
CA ILE A 133 3.92 34.71 11.78
C ILE A 133 5.32 35.10 12.23
N THR A 134 6.30 34.97 11.34
CA THR A 134 7.72 35.24 11.60
C THR A 134 8.19 36.44 10.78
N PRO A 135 9.27 37.14 11.19
CA PRO A 135 9.97 38.03 10.28
C PRO A 135 10.73 37.22 9.22
N THR A 136 10.75 37.71 7.99
CA THR A 136 11.57 37.11 6.94
C THR A 136 11.90 38.10 5.82
N ASP A 137 12.93 37.82 5.04
CA ASP A 137 13.26 38.48 3.80
C ASP A 137 12.05 38.66 2.87
N GLY A 138 11.90 39.87 2.34
CA GLY A 138 10.81 40.21 1.43
C GLY A 138 10.79 39.35 0.17
N GLU A 139 11.93 39.17 -0.50
CA GLU A 139 12.03 38.40 -1.73
C GLU A 139 11.75 36.92 -1.48
N VAL A 140 12.31 36.33 -0.42
CA VAL A 140 12.04 34.92 -0.10
C VAL A 140 10.58 34.69 0.28
N ASN A 141 9.95 35.59 1.02
CA ASN A 141 8.50 35.57 1.26
C ASN A 141 7.71 35.62 -0.06
N GLY A 142 8.15 36.47 -1.00
CA GLY A 142 7.59 36.54 -2.36
C GLY A 142 7.71 35.23 -3.14
N ILE A 143 8.88 34.58 -3.08
CA ILE A 143 9.16 33.26 -3.68
C ILE A 143 8.25 32.19 -3.07
N ARG A 144 8.12 32.17 -1.74
CA ARG A 144 7.27 31.23 -1.00
C ARG A 144 5.80 31.39 -1.38
N ASN A 145 5.33 32.62 -1.60
CA ASN A 145 3.96 32.94 -2.03
C ASN A 145 2.90 32.29 -1.11
N ASN A 146 1.92 31.59 -1.67
CA ASN A 146 0.92 30.81 -0.94
C ASN A 146 1.18 29.30 -1.05
N TYR A 147 2.39 28.88 -1.43
CA TYR A 147 2.71 27.47 -1.63
C TYR A 147 2.77 26.73 -0.28
N PRO A 148 2.29 25.48 -0.22
CA PRO A 148 2.50 24.59 0.92
C PRO A 148 3.96 24.40 1.27
N HIS A 149 4.26 24.26 2.56
CA HIS A 149 5.55 23.80 3.00
C HIS A 149 5.68 22.30 2.75
N SER A 150 6.71 21.90 1.99
CA SER A 150 6.96 20.49 1.71
C SER A 150 8.35 20.20 1.17
N VAL A 151 8.68 18.92 1.01
CA VAL A 151 9.93 18.49 0.39
C VAL A 151 9.86 18.65 -1.13
N VAL A 152 10.83 19.36 -1.71
CA VAL A 152 10.93 19.63 -3.14
C VAL A 152 11.62 18.46 -3.85
N ALA A 153 10.95 17.90 -4.86
CA ALA A 153 11.50 16.86 -5.73
C ALA A 153 12.50 17.44 -6.72
N ILE A 154 12.09 18.51 -7.42
CA ILE A 154 12.91 19.23 -8.41
C ILE A 154 12.78 20.72 -8.13
N ALA A 155 13.88 21.34 -7.72
CA ALA A 155 13.93 22.77 -7.44
C ALA A 155 13.87 23.58 -8.74
N THR A 156 12.95 24.55 -8.78
CA THR A 156 12.89 25.58 -9.82
C THR A 156 13.62 26.85 -9.37
N GLN A 157 13.69 27.11 -8.07
CA GLN A 157 14.48 28.19 -7.45
C GLN A 157 15.10 27.70 -6.13
N THR A 158 16.21 28.31 -5.74
CA THR A 158 16.90 28.06 -4.47
C THR A 158 17.38 29.38 -3.92
N THR A 159 17.02 29.67 -2.67
CA THR A 159 17.37 30.90 -1.97
C THR A 159 18.82 30.85 -1.49
N LEU A 160 19.36 31.98 -1.05
CA LEU A 160 20.76 32.03 -0.59
C LEU A 160 21.03 31.16 0.63
N ASN A 161 20.05 30.94 1.50
CA ASN A 161 20.19 30.03 2.64
C ASN A 161 19.98 28.54 2.28
N GLY A 162 19.56 28.24 1.05
CA GLY A 162 19.35 26.87 0.58
C GLY A 162 17.91 26.36 0.64
N SER A 163 16.95 27.19 1.05
CA SER A 163 15.52 26.89 0.90
C SER A 163 15.15 26.79 -0.58
N LYS A 164 14.14 26.00 -0.93
CA LYS A 164 13.83 25.66 -2.33
C LYS A 164 12.36 25.88 -2.64
N LEU A 165 12.10 26.40 -3.83
CA LEU A 165 10.77 26.31 -4.47
C LEU A 165 10.84 25.26 -5.56
N GLY A 166 9.85 24.39 -5.67
CA GLY A 166 9.83 23.39 -6.73
C GLY A 166 8.65 22.44 -6.70
N THR A 167 8.72 21.38 -7.51
CA THR A 167 7.66 20.36 -7.56
C THR A 167 7.64 19.53 -6.28
N SER A 168 6.44 19.16 -5.82
CA SER A 168 6.29 18.40 -4.57
C SER A 168 6.67 16.93 -4.68
N THR A 169 7.19 16.36 -3.58
CA THR A 169 7.25 14.90 -3.34
C THR A 169 6.00 14.36 -2.64
N THR A 170 5.09 15.21 -2.17
CA THR A 170 3.93 14.82 -1.36
C THR A 170 2.92 14.01 -2.17
N ALA A 171 2.63 12.78 -1.70
CA ALA A 171 1.63 11.92 -2.32
C ALA A 171 0.26 12.62 -2.42
N GLY A 172 -0.32 12.61 -3.63
CA GLY A 172 -1.62 13.22 -3.91
C GLY A 172 -1.61 14.74 -4.14
N TYR A 173 -0.44 15.40 -4.13
CA TYR A 173 -0.31 16.82 -4.46
C TYR A 173 0.74 17.06 -5.54
N SER A 174 0.34 17.67 -6.67
CA SER A 174 1.19 17.91 -7.84
C SER A 174 1.59 19.38 -8.04
N GLY A 175 1.17 20.27 -7.15
CA GLY A 175 1.51 21.69 -7.21
C GLY A 175 2.95 21.98 -6.74
N LEU A 176 3.33 23.26 -6.80
CA LEU A 176 4.59 23.72 -6.25
C LEU A 176 4.53 23.79 -4.72
N VAL A 177 5.69 23.56 -4.10
CA VAL A 177 5.90 23.62 -2.65
C VAL A 177 7.18 24.39 -2.34
N PHE A 178 7.23 24.96 -1.15
CA PHE A 178 8.41 25.60 -0.59
C PHE A 178 9.03 24.69 0.47
N GLU A 179 10.31 24.36 0.32
CA GLU A 179 11.09 23.57 1.27
C GLU A 179 12.03 24.48 2.06
N PRO A 180 11.79 24.69 3.37
CA PRO A 180 12.76 25.37 4.24
C PRO A 180 13.97 24.45 4.50
N ILE A 181 15.07 25.03 4.97
CA ILE A 181 16.21 24.23 5.45
C ILE A 181 15.83 23.37 6.67
N ASP A 182 16.61 22.31 6.92
CA ASP A 182 16.28 21.29 7.92
C ASP A 182 16.15 21.82 9.35
N GLU A 183 16.95 22.84 9.71
CA GLU A 183 16.97 23.50 11.04
C GLU A 183 15.62 24.09 11.46
N PHE A 184 14.70 24.30 10.52
CA PHE A 184 13.44 25.01 10.76
C PHE A 184 12.19 24.21 10.40
N LYS A 185 12.36 22.96 9.98
CA LYS A 185 11.24 22.11 9.55
C LYS A 185 10.30 21.81 10.73
N GLY A 186 10.84 21.53 11.91
CA GLY A 186 10.11 21.22 13.12
C GLY A 186 9.39 22.44 13.70
N ASP A 187 10.03 23.61 13.65
CA ASP A 187 9.42 24.90 13.93
C ASP A 187 8.15 25.14 13.12
N ILE A 188 8.29 25.07 11.79
CA ILE A 188 7.19 25.28 10.85
C ILE A 188 6.08 24.26 11.13
N ALA A 189 6.44 23.00 11.42
CA ALA A 189 5.47 21.99 11.79
C ALA A 189 4.68 22.35 13.06
N ARG A 190 5.35 22.83 14.11
CA ARG A 190 4.69 23.26 15.35
C ARG A 190 3.84 24.52 15.16
N MET A 191 4.17 25.39 14.21
CA MET A 191 3.31 26.51 13.81
C MET A 191 2.04 26.05 13.08
N TYR A 192 2.13 25.03 12.22
CA TYR A 192 0.95 24.38 11.61
C TYR A 192 0.06 23.71 12.66
N PHE A 193 0.63 22.90 13.57
CA PHE A 193 -0.13 22.26 14.64
C PHE A 193 -0.81 23.29 15.56
N TYR A 194 -0.11 24.38 15.88
CA TYR A 194 -0.69 25.51 16.61
C TYR A 194 -1.89 26.08 15.85
N PHE A 195 -1.75 26.44 14.58
CA PHE A 195 -2.84 27.03 13.80
C PHE A 195 -4.06 26.10 13.75
N ALA A 196 -3.84 24.82 13.48
CA ALA A 196 -4.88 23.80 13.44
C ALA A 196 -5.64 23.66 14.77
N THR A 197 -4.97 23.88 15.89
CA THR A 197 -5.55 23.79 17.24
C THR A 197 -6.20 25.09 17.67
N ARG A 198 -5.49 26.20 17.54
CA ARG A 198 -5.96 27.53 17.92
C ARG A 198 -7.23 27.92 17.17
N TYR A 199 -7.33 27.58 15.89
CA TYR A 199 -8.47 27.94 15.04
C TYR A 199 -9.38 26.75 14.75
N GLU A 200 -9.44 25.77 15.65
CA GLU A 200 -10.27 24.56 15.52
C GLU A 200 -11.71 24.88 15.06
N ASN A 201 -12.33 25.92 15.60
CA ASN A 201 -13.71 26.30 15.29
C ASN A 201 -13.94 26.90 13.89
N THR A 202 -12.89 27.28 13.15
CA THR A 202 -13.02 27.90 11.81
C THR A 202 -12.21 27.19 10.72
N VAL A 203 -11.18 26.43 11.08
CA VAL A 203 -10.19 25.87 10.14
C VAL A 203 -10.79 24.95 9.08
N ALA A 204 -11.91 24.27 9.38
CA ALA A 204 -12.62 23.43 8.42
C ALA A 204 -13.15 24.19 7.19
N GLY A 205 -13.37 25.50 7.32
CA GLY A 205 -13.85 26.37 6.24
C GLY A 205 -12.74 26.91 5.34
N TYR A 206 -11.47 26.65 5.64
CA TYR A 206 -10.34 27.21 4.90
C TYR A 206 -9.84 26.24 3.82
N ASN A 207 -9.82 26.71 2.57
CA ASN A 207 -9.34 25.93 1.45
C ASN A 207 -7.83 26.15 1.24
N TYR A 208 -7.02 25.18 1.65
CA TYR A 208 -5.58 25.17 1.48
C TYR A 208 -5.11 23.76 1.13
N PRO A 209 -4.12 23.53 0.25
CA PRO A 209 -3.78 22.18 -0.20
C PRO A 209 -3.33 21.22 0.91
N MET A 210 -2.81 21.75 2.03
CA MET A 210 -2.47 20.94 3.19
C MET A 210 -3.68 20.50 4.00
N PHE A 211 -4.82 21.16 3.85
CA PHE A 211 -6.01 20.94 4.67
C PHE A 211 -7.00 19.95 4.04
N ASN A 212 -7.74 19.23 4.89
CA ASN A 212 -8.74 18.24 4.52
C ASN A 212 -10.18 18.68 4.85
N ASN A 213 -10.39 19.96 5.17
CA ASN A 213 -11.67 20.56 5.54
C ASN A 213 -12.32 19.95 6.80
N SER A 214 -11.55 19.27 7.66
CA SER A 214 -12.03 18.81 8.97
C SER A 214 -11.60 19.76 10.08
N THR A 215 -12.43 19.89 11.11
CA THR A 215 -12.10 20.62 12.34
C THR A 215 -11.06 19.87 13.18
N ASN A 216 -11.06 18.54 13.13
CA ASN A 216 -10.26 17.71 14.03
C ASN A 216 -8.86 17.48 13.45
N LYS A 217 -8.76 16.63 12.42
CA LYS A 217 -7.47 16.25 11.80
C LYS A 217 -6.79 17.44 11.12
N VAL A 218 -7.59 18.31 10.48
CA VAL A 218 -7.20 19.49 9.69
C VAL A 218 -6.37 19.16 8.45
N PHE A 219 -5.37 18.29 8.54
CA PHE A 219 -4.43 18.03 7.47
C PHE A 219 -4.82 16.83 6.62
N THR A 220 -4.45 16.84 5.33
CA THR A 220 -4.45 15.61 4.52
C THR A 220 -3.43 14.63 5.10
N THR A 221 -3.62 13.32 4.88
CA THR A 221 -2.73 12.30 5.47
C THR A 221 -1.26 12.48 5.04
N ALA A 222 -1.01 12.81 3.77
CA ALA A 222 0.35 12.97 3.26
C ALA A 222 1.08 14.16 3.91
N PHE A 223 0.42 15.31 4.02
CA PHE A 223 1.00 16.47 4.71
C PHE A 223 1.10 16.25 6.21
N LEU A 224 0.14 15.59 6.85
CA LEU A 224 0.23 15.26 8.27
C LEU A 224 1.47 14.42 8.59
N ASN A 225 1.71 13.35 7.82
CA ASN A 225 2.85 12.47 8.04
C ASN A 225 4.18 13.21 7.89
N GLN A 226 4.25 14.16 6.95
CA GLN A 226 5.42 15.00 6.81
C GLN A 226 5.60 15.95 8.00
N LEU A 227 4.55 16.63 8.46
CA LEU A 227 4.63 17.52 9.63
C LEU A 227 5.04 16.74 10.89
N LEU A 228 4.54 15.51 11.05
CA LEU A 228 4.98 14.60 12.12
C LEU A 228 6.46 14.22 11.97
N ALA A 229 6.93 13.93 10.74
CA ALA A 229 8.34 13.63 10.50
C ALA A 229 9.24 14.83 10.82
N TRP A 230 8.88 16.02 10.35
CA TRP A 230 9.60 17.26 10.60
C TRP A 230 9.65 17.60 12.09
N HIS A 231 8.52 17.49 12.80
CA HIS A 231 8.48 17.69 14.24
C HIS A 231 9.42 16.74 15.01
N ASN A 232 9.54 15.48 14.58
CA ASN A 232 10.41 14.51 15.25
C ASN A 232 11.89 14.66 14.87
N GLN A 233 12.18 15.08 13.64
CA GLN A 233 13.55 15.24 13.13
C GLN A 233 14.20 16.53 13.61
N ASP A 234 13.39 17.56 13.86
CA ASP A 234 13.79 18.86 14.39
C ASP A 234 13.03 19.14 15.71
N PRO A 235 13.57 18.67 16.86
CA PRO A 235 12.97 18.85 18.18
C PRO A 235 12.86 20.32 18.60
N VAL A 236 12.08 20.60 19.64
CA VAL A 236 11.91 21.96 20.16
C VAL A 236 13.27 22.57 20.56
N SER A 237 13.58 23.73 19.98
CA SER A 237 14.83 24.43 20.22
C SER A 237 14.73 25.48 21.34
N ALA A 238 15.89 25.92 21.86
CA ALA A 238 15.93 27.03 22.83
C ALA A 238 15.40 28.35 22.25
N ARG A 239 15.54 28.53 20.92
CA ARG A 239 14.97 29.64 20.17
C ARG A 239 13.45 29.64 20.26
N GLU A 240 12.81 28.52 19.97
CA GLU A 240 11.36 28.39 20.04
C GLU A 240 10.80 28.62 21.44
N ILE A 241 11.48 28.10 22.47
CA ILE A 241 11.06 28.35 23.87
C ILE A 241 11.11 29.84 24.17
N THR A 242 12.20 30.52 23.78
CA THR A 242 12.36 31.98 23.98
C THR A 242 11.31 32.77 23.21
N ARG A 243 11.08 32.40 21.95
CA ARG A 243 10.04 32.99 21.10
C ARG A 243 8.64 32.80 21.70
N ASN A 244 8.29 31.60 22.15
CA ASN A 244 7.00 31.30 22.78
C ASN A 244 6.79 32.11 24.07
N ASN A 245 7.85 32.33 24.86
CA ASN A 245 7.83 33.17 26.05
C ASN A 245 7.60 34.65 25.73
N ALA A 246 8.32 35.19 24.74
CA ALA A 246 8.18 36.57 24.31
C ALA A 246 6.78 36.85 23.74
N ILE A 247 6.25 35.93 22.92
CA ILE A 247 4.88 36.03 22.39
C ILE A 247 3.86 35.92 23.52
N TYR A 248 4.06 35.05 24.50
CA TYR A 248 3.16 34.96 25.66
C TYR A 248 3.06 36.28 26.43
N ALA A 249 4.17 37.00 26.61
CA ALA A 249 4.16 38.32 27.26
C ALA A 249 3.35 39.38 26.47
N ARG A 250 3.18 39.18 25.16
CA ARG A 250 2.50 40.09 24.23
C ARG A 250 1.04 39.71 23.97
N GLN A 251 0.77 38.43 23.75
CA GLN A 251 -0.53 37.89 23.34
C GLN A 251 -1.24 37.11 24.45
N ASN A 252 -0.58 36.79 25.56
CA ASN A 252 -1.15 36.03 26.69
C ASN A 252 -1.68 34.63 26.32
N ASN A 253 -1.25 34.06 25.20
CA ASN A 253 -1.42 32.65 24.85
C ASN A 253 -0.10 32.00 24.46
N ARG A 254 -0.06 30.67 24.56
CA ARG A 254 1.14 29.84 24.33
C ARG A 254 0.94 28.93 23.13
N ASN A 255 2.01 28.59 22.43
CA ASN A 255 2.01 27.43 21.54
C ASN A 255 2.21 26.15 22.37
N PRO A 256 1.18 25.29 22.52
CA PRO A 256 1.27 24.11 23.38
C PRO A 256 2.26 23.06 22.86
N PHE A 257 2.59 23.08 21.57
CA PHE A 257 3.49 22.11 20.94
C PHE A 257 4.97 22.48 21.11
N ILE A 258 5.26 23.72 21.55
CA ILE A 258 6.58 24.12 22.02
C ILE A 258 6.73 23.75 23.51
N ASP A 259 5.68 23.98 24.31
CA ASP A 259 5.74 23.71 25.76
C ASP A 259 5.68 22.22 26.11
N ASN A 260 4.94 21.44 25.33
CA ASN A 260 4.74 20.02 25.51
C ASN A 260 4.76 19.34 24.13
N PRO A 261 5.94 19.10 23.54
CA PRO A 261 6.05 18.54 22.18
C PRO A 261 5.33 17.19 22.03
N ASP A 262 5.28 16.39 23.10
CA ASP A 262 4.58 15.09 23.11
C ASP A 262 3.09 15.21 22.74
N TYR A 263 2.46 16.38 22.95
CA TYR A 263 1.07 16.61 22.52
C TYR A 263 0.87 16.46 21.02
N VAL A 264 1.88 16.72 20.19
CA VAL A 264 1.79 16.48 18.74
C VAL A 264 1.48 15.00 18.49
N THR A 265 2.24 14.12 19.13
CA THR A 265 2.03 12.68 19.00
C THR A 265 0.75 12.22 19.68
N ALA A 266 0.43 12.73 20.86
CA ALA A 266 -0.79 12.37 21.58
C ALA A 266 -2.08 12.76 20.83
N ILE A 267 -2.03 13.77 19.94
CA ILE A 267 -3.19 14.24 19.16
C ILE A 267 -3.25 13.63 17.76
N TRP A 268 -2.13 13.66 17.02
CA TRP A 268 -2.11 13.32 15.59
C TRP A 268 -1.38 12.03 15.27
N LYS A 269 -0.60 11.49 16.23
CA LYS A 269 -0.04 10.14 16.16
C LYS A 269 -0.87 9.18 17.01
N THR A 270 -2.19 9.38 17.01
CA THR A 270 -3.20 8.35 17.31
C THR A 270 -3.54 7.57 16.04
N GLU A 271 -2.53 7.17 15.30
CA GLU A 271 -2.43 5.74 15.03
C GLU A 271 -1.76 5.26 16.33
N VAL A 272 -2.52 4.66 17.26
CA VAL A 272 -1.84 3.64 18.05
C VAL A 272 -1.12 2.80 17.00
N VAL A 273 0.21 2.70 17.06
CA VAL A 273 0.81 1.58 16.35
C VAL A 273 0.14 0.41 17.03
N ASP A 274 -0.85 -0.15 16.33
CA ASP A 274 -1.50 -1.31 16.85
C ASP A 274 -0.41 -2.35 16.97
N THR A 275 -0.16 -2.76 18.19
CA THR A 275 0.83 -3.80 18.51
C THR A 275 0.14 -5.06 18.98
N GLU A 276 -1.17 -4.98 19.20
CA GLU A 276 -1.97 -6.11 19.56
C GLU A 276 -2.46 -6.75 18.26
N ALA A 277 -2.26 -8.06 18.16
CA ALA A 277 -2.73 -8.79 17.00
C ALA A 277 -4.22 -9.10 17.17
N PRO A 278 -4.98 -9.16 16.06
CA PRO A 278 -6.37 -9.58 16.10
C PRO A 278 -6.54 -10.95 16.76
N THR A 279 -7.70 -11.19 17.37
CA THR A 279 -8.05 -12.55 17.84
C THR A 279 -8.11 -13.53 16.69
N ALA A 280 -7.87 -14.82 16.93
CA ALA A 280 -8.04 -15.84 15.91
C ALA A 280 -9.50 -15.90 15.41
N VAL A 281 -9.66 -16.08 14.10
CA VAL A 281 -10.97 -16.35 13.49
C VAL A 281 -11.55 -17.65 14.06
N THR A 282 -12.85 -17.65 14.35
CA THR A 282 -13.56 -18.83 14.89
C THR A 282 -14.70 -19.26 13.97
N ASN A 283 -15.18 -20.49 14.16
CA ASN A 283 -16.25 -21.09 13.38
C ASN A 283 -16.00 -21.07 11.86
N LEU A 284 -14.74 -21.22 11.43
CA LEU A 284 -14.44 -21.40 10.01
C LEU A 284 -15.07 -22.70 9.55
N THR A 285 -15.90 -22.63 8.50
CA THR A 285 -16.59 -23.77 7.91
C THR A 285 -16.59 -23.68 6.39
N VAL A 286 -16.57 -24.85 5.74
CA VAL A 286 -16.85 -24.99 4.30
C VAL A 286 -18.36 -25.18 4.15
N THR A 287 -19.05 -24.23 3.54
CA THR A 287 -20.51 -24.27 3.41
C THR A 287 -20.95 -24.98 2.14
N GLU A 288 -20.18 -24.85 1.06
CA GLU A 288 -20.45 -25.51 -0.22
C GLU A 288 -19.16 -25.90 -0.93
N THR A 289 -19.20 -27.02 -1.66
CA THR A 289 -18.16 -27.40 -2.62
C THR A 289 -18.74 -27.72 -3.98
N THR A 290 -17.99 -27.38 -5.02
CA THR A 290 -18.23 -27.81 -6.40
C THR A 290 -17.08 -28.73 -6.83
N ALA A 291 -16.95 -29.01 -8.14
CA ALA A 291 -15.79 -29.75 -8.65
C ALA A 291 -14.49 -28.94 -8.61
N ASN A 292 -14.57 -27.60 -8.54
CA ASN A 292 -13.40 -26.72 -8.64
C ASN A 292 -13.39 -25.54 -7.65
N THR A 293 -14.39 -25.44 -6.78
CA THR A 293 -14.50 -24.36 -5.79
C THR A 293 -14.91 -24.87 -4.42
N ALA A 294 -14.57 -24.10 -3.39
CA ALA A 294 -15.07 -24.24 -2.03
C ALA A 294 -15.48 -22.87 -1.48
N THR A 295 -16.70 -22.76 -0.94
CA THR A 295 -17.19 -21.56 -0.27
C THR A 295 -16.95 -21.68 1.23
N LEU A 296 -16.30 -20.68 1.81
CA LEU A 296 -15.94 -20.60 3.22
C LEU A 296 -16.73 -19.49 3.90
N THR A 297 -17.15 -19.72 5.14
CA THR A 297 -17.70 -18.69 6.03
C THR A 297 -17.11 -18.81 7.42
N TRP A 298 -17.02 -17.69 8.14
CA TRP A 298 -16.47 -17.66 9.49
C TRP A 298 -17.07 -16.54 10.35
N THR A 299 -16.82 -16.61 11.66
CA THR A 299 -17.13 -15.52 12.61
C THR A 299 -15.99 -14.51 12.62
N ALA A 300 -16.33 -13.23 12.55
CA ALA A 300 -15.37 -12.13 12.56
C ALA A 300 -14.41 -12.21 13.75
N ALA A 301 -13.13 -11.92 13.50
CA ALA A 301 -12.17 -11.64 14.55
C ALA A 301 -12.44 -10.27 15.17
N THR A 302 -12.03 -10.07 16.42
CA THR A 302 -12.05 -8.77 17.09
C THR A 302 -10.64 -8.28 17.31
N ASP A 303 -10.52 -6.97 17.41
CA ASP A 303 -9.26 -6.26 17.58
C ASP A 303 -9.53 -4.94 18.32
N ASN A 304 -8.50 -4.36 18.96
CA ASN A 304 -8.60 -3.11 19.72
C ASN A 304 -8.74 -1.88 18.82
N VAL A 305 -8.26 -1.93 17.56
CA VAL A 305 -8.48 -0.87 16.57
C VAL A 305 -9.44 -1.36 15.50
N ALA A 306 -9.01 -2.30 14.66
CA ALA A 306 -9.82 -2.84 13.58
C ALA A 306 -9.15 -4.03 12.88
N VAL A 307 -9.95 -5.04 12.55
CA VAL A 307 -9.58 -6.06 11.56
C VAL A 307 -9.85 -5.51 10.16
N THR A 308 -8.83 -5.49 9.30
CA THR A 308 -8.89 -4.93 7.94
C THR A 308 -8.93 -6.01 6.85
N GLY A 309 -8.56 -7.25 7.17
CA GLY A 309 -8.60 -8.34 6.21
C GLY A 309 -8.44 -9.74 6.81
N TYR A 310 -8.72 -10.75 5.99
CA TYR A 310 -8.67 -12.15 6.32
C TYR A 310 -7.89 -12.91 5.24
N ASP A 311 -6.69 -13.38 5.58
CA ASP A 311 -5.87 -14.20 4.72
C ASP A 311 -6.36 -15.65 4.71
N VAL A 312 -6.76 -16.14 3.55
CA VAL A 312 -7.30 -17.48 3.34
C VAL A 312 -6.20 -18.41 2.85
N TYR A 313 -5.92 -19.47 3.61
CA TYR A 313 -4.91 -20.47 3.28
C TYR A 313 -5.56 -21.79 2.83
N VAL A 314 -4.95 -22.42 1.84
CA VAL A 314 -5.31 -23.75 1.30
C VAL A 314 -4.09 -24.66 1.45
N ASN A 315 -4.22 -25.75 2.19
CA ASN A 315 -3.11 -26.67 2.50
C ASN A 315 -1.85 -25.95 3.00
N GLY A 316 -2.04 -24.91 3.83
CA GLY A 316 -0.96 -24.09 4.38
C GLY A 316 -0.39 -23.02 3.44
N THR A 317 -0.87 -22.92 2.20
CA THR A 317 -0.44 -21.88 1.23
C THR A 317 -1.47 -20.75 1.15
N LEU A 318 -1.02 -19.49 1.23
CA LEU A 318 -1.90 -18.32 1.08
C LEU A 318 -2.52 -18.30 -0.32
N LYS A 319 -3.85 -18.16 -0.41
CA LYS A 319 -4.60 -18.21 -1.66
C LYS A 319 -5.28 -16.88 -2.01
N SER A 320 -5.88 -16.21 -1.04
CA SER A 320 -6.50 -14.88 -1.21
C SER A 320 -6.55 -14.12 0.12
N THR A 321 -6.89 -12.84 0.05
CA THR A 321 -7.18 -12.00 1.21
C THR A 321 -8.54 -11.36 1.00
N GLU A 322 -9.45 -11.51 1.96
CA GLU A 322 -10.83 -11.02 1.89
C GLU A 322 -11.08 -9.91 2.92
N THR A 323 -11.98 -8.98 2.62
CA THR A 323 -12.44 -7.96 3.59
C THR A 323 -13.80 -8.29 4.21
N GLY A 324 -14.52 -9.25 3.64
CA GLY A 324 -15.79 -9.79 4.16
C GLY A 324 -15.61 -11.07 4.98
N LEU A 325 -16.72 -11.67 5.41
CA LEU A 325 -16.75 -12.92 6.23
C LEU A 325 -17.04 -14.19 5.40
N THR A 326 -16.91 -14.07 4.08
CA THR A 326 -17.14 -15.15 3.12
C THR A 326 -16.03 -15.13 2.09
N ALA A 327 -15.52 -16.31 1.72
CA ALA A 327 -14.56 -16.48 0.64
C ALA A 327 -15.04 -17.56 -0.33
N ILE A 328 -14.78 -17.40 -1.62
CA ILE A 328 -14.92 -18.48 -2.62
C ILE A 328 -13.53 -18.83 -3.12
N VAL A 329 -13.03 -19.97 -2.68
CA VAL A 329 -11.74 -20.50 -3.10
C VAL A 329 -11.91 -21.21 -4.44
N ASN A 330 -11.28 -20.67 -5.48
CA ASN A 330 -11.37 -21.17 -6.85
C ASN A 330 -10.11 -21.94 -7.29
N GLY A 331 -10.26 -22.70 -8.38
CA GLY A 331 -9.15 -23.42 -9.03
C GLY A 331 -8.70 -24.66 -8.25
N LEU A 332 -9.60 -25.28 -7.50
CA LEU A 332 -9.37 -26.53 -6.80
C LEU A 332 -9.49 -27.71 -7.78
N ALA A 333 -8.72 -28.77 -7.57
CA ALA A 333 -8.87 -30.02 -8.29
C ALA A 333 -10.11 -30.76 -7.79
N ALA A 334 -10.80 -31.45 -8.69
CA ALA A 334 -11.98 -32.24 -8.34
C ALA A 334 -11.65 -33.48 -7.50
N SER A 335 -12.62 -33.99 -6.75
CA SER A 335 -12.46 -35.16 -5.86
C SER A 335 -11.25 -35.08 -4.93
N THR A 336 -10.87 -33.88 -4.51
CA THR A 336 -9.67 -33.63 -3.71
C THR A 336 -10.07 -32.97 -2.40
N THR A 337 -9.56 -33.50 -1.30
CA THR A 337 -9.73 -32.91 0.03
C THR A 337 -8.71 -31.80 0.23
N TYR A 338 -9.20 -30.65 0.67
CA TYR A 338 -8.41 -29.48 1.01
C TYR A 338 -8.64 -29.11 2.48
N SER A 339 -7.57 -28.68 3.13
CA SER A 339 -7.63 -28.06 4.45
C SER A 339 -7.57 -26.53 4.30
N PHE A 340 -8.49 -25.83 4.95
CA PHE A 340 -8.60 -24.38 4.94
C PHE A 340 -8.34 -23.82 6.34
N SER A 341 -7.62 -22.70 6.41
CA SER A 341 -7.41 -21.92 7.62
C SER A 341 -7.37 -20.43 7.30
N ILE A 342 -7.73 -19.58 8.26
CA ILE A 342 -7.74 -18.13 8.09
C ILE A 342 -6.87 -17.47 9.15
N ILE A 343 -6.16 -16.42 8.75
CA ILE A 343 -5.44 -15.48 9.63
C ILE A 343 -6.05 -14.09 9.44
N ALA A 344 -6.47 -13.45 10.52
CA ALA A 344 -6.95 -12.06 10.49
C ALA A 344 -5.77 -11.08 10.52
N ARG A 345 -5.94 -9.94 9.86
CA ARG A 345 -4.98 -8.83 9.73
C ARG A 345 -5.60 -7.53 10.16
N ASP A 346 -4.81 -6.67 10.79
CA ASP A 346 -5.13 -5.26 11.05
C ASP A 346 -4.48 -4.33 10.02
N ALA A 347 -4.59 -3.01 10.21
CA ALA A 347 -3.99 -2.02 9.31
C ALA A 347 -2.44 -1.99 9.40
N GLU A 348 -1.90 -2.39 10.56
CA GLU A 348 -0.47 -2.37 10.90
C GLU A 348 0.26 -3.67 10.54
N ARG A 349 -0.47 -4.65 9.97
CA ARG A 349 -0.02 -5.98 9.53
C ARG A 349 0.30 -6.97 10.66
N ASN A 350 -0.19 -6.75 11.88
CA ASN A 350 -0.18 -7.82 12.88
C ASN A 350 -1.09 -8.98 12.42
N SER A 351 -0.75 -10.19 12.85
CA SER A 351 -1.40 -11.42 12.41
C SER A 351 -2.00 -12.13 13.60
N SER A 352 -3.28 -12.52 13.50
CA SER A 352 -3.85 -13.41 14.49
C SER A 352 -3.14 -14.78 14.49
N LEU A 353 -3.39 -15.59 15.52
CA LEU A 353 -3.22 -17.03 15.38
C LEU A 353 -4.15 -17.57 14.28
N ALA A 354 -3.76 -18.69 13.65
CA ALA A 354 -4.62 -19.36 12.67
C ALA A 354 -5.93 -19.82 13.31
N SER A 355 -7.01 -19.79 12.52
CA SER A 355 -8.30 -20.36 12.88
C SER A 355 -8.24 -21.87 13.14
N ASN A 356 -9.39 -22.47 13.48
CA ASN A 356 -9.57 -23.92 13.30
C ASN A 356 -9.33 -24.32 11.83
N ILE A 357 -8.92 -25.56 11.60
CA ILE A 357 -8.87 -26.14 10.24
C ILE A 357 -10.28 -26.56 9.86
N ALA A 358 -10.74 -26.12 8.69
CA ALA A 358 -11.94 -26.65 8.05
C ALA A 358 -11.52 -27.52 6.86
N GLU A 359 -12.04 -28.74 6.77
CA GLU A 359 -11.79 -29.61 5.62
C GLU A 359 -12.98 -29.56 4.66
N GLY A 360 -12.67 -29.53 3.36
CA GLY A 360 -13.66 -29.60 2.30
C GLY A 360 -13.16 -30.49 1.17
N THR A 361 -14.00 -31.44 0.75
CA THR A 361 -13.73 -32.28 -0.42
C THR A 361 -14.52 -31.75 -1.60
N THR A 362 -13.81 -31.36 -2.66
CA THR A 362 -14.43 -30.98 -3.92
C THR A 362 -15.17 -32.17 -4.51
N LYS A 363 -16.31 -31.90 -5.16
CA LYS A 363 -17.12 -32.93 -5.78
C LYS A 363 -16.37 -33.55 -6.96
N ALA A 364 -16.77 -34.76 -7.38
CA ALA A 364 -16.36 -35.26 -8.67
C ALA A 364 -16.78 -34.28 -9.78
N PRO A 365 -16.02 -34.18 -10.89
CA PRO A 365 -16.50 -33.44 -12.04
C PRO A 365 -17.90 -33.97 -12.41
N ALA A 366 -18.85 -33.07 -12.65
CA ALA A 366 -20.14 -33.49 -13.16
C ALA A 366 -19.90 -34.31 -14.44
N ALA A 367 -20.50 -35.50 -14.52
CA ALA A 367 -20.36 -36.34 -15.69
C ALA A 367 -20.93 -35.57 -16.90
N GLY A 368 -20.05 -35.09 -17.79
CA GLY A 368 -20.43 -34.55 -19.09
C GLY A 368 -20.11 -33.09 -19.40
N THR A 369 -19.51 -32.27 -18.51
CA THR A 369 -19.09 -30.89 -18.86
C THR A 369 -17.79 -30.46 -18.17
N THR A 370 -16.69 -30.46 -18.90
CA THR A 370 -15.33 -30.09 -18.44
C THR A 370 -15.01 -28.60 -18.70
N SER A 371 -15.82 -27.65 -18.21
CA SER A 371 -15.54 -26.22 -18.40
C SER A 371 -14.42 -25.73 -17.45
N CYS A 372 -13.40 -25.09 -18.02
CA CYS A 372 -12.25 -24.50 -17.32
C CYS A 372 -12.50 -23.04 -16.92
N ALA A 373 -13.25 -22.33 -17.74
CA ALA A 373 -13.63 -20.94 -17.52
C ALA A 373 -14.86 -20.58 -18.34
N SER A 374 -15.58 -19.57 -17.86
CA SER A 374 -16.72 -18.96 -18.54
C SER A 374 -16.77 -17.45 -18.27
N GLU A 375 -17.35 -16.70 -19.20
CA GLU A 375 -17.60 -15.27 -19.13
C GLU A 375 -18.99 -14.98 -19.73
N ASP A 376 -19.87 -14.42 -18.90
CA ASP A 376 -21.25 -14.04 -19.20
C ASP A 376 -21.43 -12.50 -19.34
N PHE A 377 -20.32 -11.77 -19.22
CA PHE A 377 -20.18 -10.33 -19.36
C PHE A 377 -21.03 -9.49 -18.39
N GLN A 378 -21.55 -10.09 -17.32
CA GLN A 378 -22.46 -9.38 -16.41
C GLN A 378 -21.74 -8.40 -15.50
N THR A 379 -20.47 -8.66 -15.16
CA THR A 379 -19.68 -7.85 -14.22
C THR A 379 -18.95 -6.68 -14.87
N MET A 380 -19.13 -6.45 -16.18
CA MET A 380 -18.46 -5.36 -16.89
C MET A 380 -18.85 -3.97 -16.35
N PRO A 381 -17.95 -2.97 -16.35
CA PRO A 381 -18.32 -1.59 -16.09
C PRO A 381 -19.26 -1.04 -17.18
N PRO A 382 -20.20 -0.14 -16.84
CA PRO A 382 -21.07 0.49 -17.82
C PRO A 382 -20.28 1.49 -18.69
N ASN A 383 -20.40 1.35 -20.00
CA ASN A 383 -19.86 2.27 -21.00
C ASN A 383 -20.80 2.32 -22.20
N ALA A 384 -21.50 3.45 -22.34
CA ALA A 384 -22.51 3.64 -23.37
C ALA A 384 -22.05 4.64 -24.44
N SER A 385 -22.42 4.38 -25.69
CA SER A 385 -22.23 5.29 -26.84
C SER A 385 -20.79 5.78 -27.09
N SER A 386 -19.78 5.13 -26.52
CA SER A 386 -18.36 5.43 -26.76
C SER A 386 -17.55 4.14 -26.84
N TYR A 387 -16.45 4.14 -27.61
CA TYR A 387 -15.52 3.01 -27.66
C TYR A 387 -14.30 3.31 -26.81
N ALA A 388 -14.03 2.46 -25.84
CA ALA A 388 -12.93 2.63 -24.90
C ALA A 388 -12.33 1.26 -24.54
N THR A 389 -11.23 1.28 -23.79
CA THR A 389 -10.70 0.08 -23.14
C THR A 389 -11.49 -0.19 -21.86
N GLN A 390 -12.06 -1.38 -21.75
CA GLN A 390 -12.78 -1.86 -20.57
C GLN A 390 -11.95 -2.92 -19.87
N THR A 391 -11.88 -2.87 -18.55
CA THR A 391 -11.26 -3.92 -17.73
C THR A 391 -12.22 -4.34 -16.64
N TRP A 392 -12.43 -5.64 -16.48
CA TRP A 392 -13.25 -6.21 -15.40
C TRP A 392 -12.70 -7.56 -14.99
N THR A 393 -13.20 -8.10 -13.88
CA THR A 393 -12.86 -9.44 -13.42
C THR A 393 -14.13 -10.26 -13.23
N ASN A 394 -14.14 -11.48 -13.77
CA ASN A 394 -15.21 -12.45 -13.58
C ASN A 394 -14.58 -13.82 -13.29
N ALA A 395 -15.11 -14.55 -12.30
CA ALA A 395 -14.59 -15.87 -11.89
C ALA A 395 -13.05 -15.93 -11.67
N GLY A 396 -12.44 -14.84 -11.20
CA GLY A 396 -10.99 -14.75 -10.98
C GLY A 396 -10.14 -14.52 -12.25
N ILE A 397 -10.78 -14.29 -13.39
CA ILE A 397 -10.14 -13.96 -14.67
C ILE A 397 -10.33 -12.47 -14.93
N THR A 398 -9.23 -11.74 -15.08
CA THR A 398 -9.28 -10.34 -15.49
C THR A 398 -9.35 -10.26 -17.01
N TRP A 399 -10.37 -9.59 -17.52
CA TRP A 399 -10.58 -9.38 -18.94
C TRP A 399 -10.28 -7.93 -19.32
N THR A 400 -9.60 -7.75 -20.45
CA THR A 400 -9.36 -6.45 -21.07
C THR A 400 -9.97 -6.43 -22.46
N ALA A 401 -10.90 -5.52 -22.72
CA ALA A 401 -11.50 -5.33 -24.03
C ALA A 401 -11.16 -3.95 -24.60
N VAL A 402 -10.42 -3.88 -25.72
CA VAL A 402 -10.03 -2.63 -26.38
C VAL A 402 -11.02 -2.28 -27.48
N ASP A 403 -11.24 -0.97 -27.73
CA ASP A 403 -12.16 -0.47 -28.76
C ASP A 403 -13.56 -1.10 -28.65
N SER A 404 -14.11 -1.04 -27.42
CA SER A 404 -15.31 -1.76 -27.01
C SER A 404 -16.33 -0.88 -26.29
N ARG A 405 -17.59 -1.35 -26.24
CA ARG A 405 -18.74 -0.75 -25.53
C ARG A 405 -19.55 -1.84 -24.83
N THR A 406 -20.27 -1.50 -23.75
CA THR A 406 -20.93 -2.48 -22.84
C THR A 406 -22.44 -2.24 -22.67
N ASP A 407 -23.05 -1.48 -23.58
CA ASP A 407 -24.45 -1.05 -23.58
C ASP A 407 -25.31 -1.79 -24.63
N GLN A 408 -24.83 -2.91 -25.16
CA GLN A 408 -25.59 -3.78 -26.05
C GLN A 408 -25.96 -5.07 -25.33
N THR A 409 -27.00 -5.72 -25.84
CA THR A 409 -27.49 -6.99 -25.31
C THR A 409 -27.39 -8.08 -26.37
N LEU A 410 -26.92 -9.23 -25.95
CA LEU A 410 -27.12 -10.54 -26.54
C LEU A 410 -27.57 -11.36 -25.35
N ASN A 411 -28.74 -12.00 -25.41
CA ASN A 411 -29.46 -12.45 -24.23
C ASN A 411 -29.70 -11.33 -23.19
N SER A 412 -28.82 -11.19 -22.20
CA SER A 412 -28.85 -10.15 -21.17
C SER A 412 -27.90 -8.99 -21.44
N ARG A 413 -26.61 -9.26 -21.64
CA ARG A 413 -25.56 -8.25 -21.71
C ARG A 413 -24.42 -8.78 -22.55
N ALA A 414 -23.84 -7.94 -23.40
CA ALA A 414 -22.77 -8.37 -24.29
C ALA A 414 -21.67 -7.32 -24.39
N ILE A 415 -20.42 -7.78 -24.47
CA ILE A 415 -19.33 -6.91 -24.87
C ILE A 415 -19.43 -6.69 -26.38
N THR A 416 -19.40 -5.44 -26.83
CA THR A 416 -19.40 -5.13 -28.26
C THR A 416 -18.06 -4.58 -28.67
N ILE A 417 -17.38 -5.25 -29.59
CA ILE A 417 -16.03 -4.93 -30.03
C ILE A 417 -16.07 -4.47 -31.48
N ARG A 418 -15.35 -3.39 -31.79
CA ARG A 418 -15.18 -2.91 -33.16
C ARG A 418 -13.90 -3.46 -33.79
N ASN A 419 -12.77 -2.75 -33.70
CA ASN A 419 -11.49 -3.18 -34.29
C ASN A 419 -10.45 -3.54 -33.22
N GLY A 420 -10.86 -3.62 -31.96
CA GLY A 420 -9.96 -3.95 -30.86
C GLY A 420 -9.92 -5.44 -30.56
N SER A 421 -9.78 -5.75 -29.28
CA SER A 421 -9.51 -7.10 -28.78
C SER A 421 -10.32 -7.42 -27.54
N LEU A 422 -10.42 -8.71 -27.22
CA LEU A 422 -10.82 -9.22 -25.91
C LEU A 422 -9.74 -10.19 -25.43
N THR A 423 -9.13 -9.91 -24.28
CA THR A 423 -7.98 -10.67 -23.77
C THR A 423 -8.19 -11.02 -22.30
N SER A 424 -7.90 -12.26 -21.91
CA SER A 424 -7.93 -12.73 -20.52
C SER A 424 -6.59 -12.54 -19.82
N SER A 425 -6.58 -12.59 -18.49
CA SER A 425 -5.39 -12.90 -17.70
C SER A 425 -4.97 -14.36 -17.91
N SER A 426 -3.83 -14.77 -17.32
CA SER A 426 -3.40 -16.18 -17.33
C SER A 426 -4.42 -17.06 -16.60
N VAL A 427 -4.81 -18.18 -17.21
CA VAL A 427 -5.75 -19.17 -16.66
C VAL A 427 -5.11 -20.55 -16.68
N ALA A 428 -5.10 -21.24 -15.55
CA ALA A 428 -4.54 -22.58 -15.43
C ALA A 428 -5.40 -23.66 -16.13
N ASN A 429 -4.87 -24.88 -16.21
CA ASN A 429 -5.55 -26.10 -16.70
C ASN A 429 -5.84 -26.17 -18.21
N GLY A 430 -5.22 -25.28 -18.99
CA GLY A 430 -5.21 -25.35 -20.44
C GLY A 430 -6.55 -25.10 -21.12
N ILE A 431 -6.58 -25.31 -22.43
CA ILE A 431 -7.75 -25.15 -23.28
C ILE A 431 -7.82 -26.24 -24.34
N LYS A 432 -9.00 -26.86 -24.44
CA LYS A 432 -9.31 -27.90 -25.43
C LYS A 432 -10.27 -27.39 -26.50
N ASP A 433 -11.45 -26.92 -26.10
CA ASP A 433 -12.46 -26.37 -27.01
C ASP A 433 -12.98 -25.03 -26.45
N LEU A 434 -13.11 -24.00 -27.29
CA LEU A 434 -13.71 -22.70 -26.92
C LEU A 434 -15.07 -22.52 -27.56
N THR A 435 -16.08 -22.13 -26.78
CA THR A 435 -17.43 -21.79 -27.24
C THR A 435 -17.72 -20.32 -26.97
N VAL A 436 -18.34 -19.62 -27.94
CA VAL A 436 -18.78 -18.23 -27.78
C VAL A 436 -19.94 -17.91 -28.72
N THR A 437 -20.88 -17.08 -28.27
CA THR A 437 -21.98 -16.56 -29.09
C THR A 437 -21.62 -15.17 -29.63
N THR A 438 -21.76 -14.99 -30.94
CA THR A 438 -21.50 -13.69 -31.58
C THR A 438 -22.69 -13.18 -32.39
N GLN A 439 -22.83 -11.86 -32.48
CA GLN A 439 -23.78 -11.23 -33.40
C GLN A 439 -23.27 -9.87 -33.88
N LEU A 440 -23.30 -9.65 -35.19
CA LEU A 440 -23.09 -8.33 -35.78
C LEU A 440 -24.24 -7.39 -35.40
N VAL A 441 -23.89 -6.22 -34.89
CA VAL A 441 -24.83 -5.15 -34.59
C VAL A 441 -24.59 -3.95 -35.51
N PHE A 442 -25.67 -3.27 -35.89
CA PHE A 442 -25.73 -2.21 -36.92
C PHE A 442 -25.49 -2.71 -38.36
N SER A 443 -25.53 -1.80 -39.33
CA SER A 443 -25.28 -2.11 -40.74
C SER A 443 -23.83 -2.56 -40.94
N GLY A 444 -23.64 -3.74 -41.56
CA GLY A 444 -22.33 -4.30 -41.90
C GLY A 444 -22.48 -5.63 -42.64
N THR A 445 -21.36 -6.27 -42.95
CA THR A 445 -21.30 -7.59 -43.60
C THR A 445 -20.78 -8.66 -42.64
N ALA A 446 -21.12 -9.93 -42.87
CA ALA A 446 -20.58 -11.03 -42.08
C ALA A 446 -19.04 -11.11 -42.18
N GLY A 447 -18.41 -11.62 -41.13
CA GLY A 447 -16.96 -11.64 -41.00
C GLY A 447 -16.49 -12.59 -39.90
N SER A 448 -15.26 -12.41 -39.43
CA SER A 448 -14.70 -13.19 -38.32
C SER A 448 -13.69 -12.40 -37.49
N PHE A 449 -13.48 -12.87 -36.27
CA PHE A 449 -12.30 -12.56 -35.44
C PHE A 449 -11.36 -13.76 -35.40
N LYS A 450 -10.09 -13.53 -35.08
CA LYS A 450 -9.10 -14.56 -34.80
C LYS A 450 -9.12 -14.91 -33.32
N LEU A 451 -9.05 -16.20 -33.00
CA LEU A 451 -8.83 -16.71 -31.66
C LEU A 451 -7.35 -17.07 -31.50
N ASN A 452 -6.69 -16.46 -30.52
CA ASN A 452 -5.30 -16.76 -30.19
C ASN A 452 -5.19 -17.33 -28.78
N VAL A 453 -4.31 -18.31 -28.59
CA VAL A 453 -3.93 -18.86 -27.28
C VAL A 453 -2.44 -18.66 -27.10
N ASN A 454 -2.03 -17.98 -26.03
CA ASN A 454 -0.63 -17.63 -25.77
C ASN A 454 0.04 -16.92 -26.97
N GLY A 455 -0.72 -16.11 -27.70
CA GLY A 455 -0.25 -15.34 -28.86
C GLY A 455 -0.25 -16.11 -30.20
N ILE A 456 -0.61 -17.39 -30.22
CA ILE A 456 -0.69 -18.21 -31.44
C ILE A 456 -2.14 -18.31 -31.91
N GLU A 457 -2.40 -18.05 -33.19
CA GLU A 457 -3.73 -18.20 -33.80
C GLU A 457 -4.12 -19.70 -33.85
N VAL A 458 -5.25 -20.05 -33.23
CA VAL A 458 -5.75 -21.44 -33.14
C VAL A 458 -7.09 -21.64 -33.85
N GLY A 459 -7.72 -20.57 -34.32
CA GLY A 459 -8.97 -20.64 -35.07
C GLY A 459 -9.58 -19.27 -35.34
N THR A 460 -10.75 -19.26 -35.97
CA THR A 460 -11.53 -18.05 -36.26
C THR A 460 -12.93 -18.17 -35.68
N ILE A 461 -13.46 -17.05 -35.19
CA ILE A 461 -14.80 -16.91 -34.61
C ILE A 461 -15.64 -16.12 -35.62
N PRO A 462 -16.58 -16.76 -36.34
CA PRO A 462 -17.43 -16.08 -37.31
C PRO A 462 -18.45 -15.19 -36.59
N TYR A 463 -18.96 -14.19 -37.31
CA TYR A 463 -20.12 -13.39 -36.89
C TYR A 463 -20.98 -13.01 -38.10
N SER A 464 -22.29 -12.84 -37.86
CA SER A 464 -23.25 -12.38 -38.86
C SER A 464 -24.38 -11.59 -38.19
N ALA A 465 -25.34 -11.07 -38.96
CA ALA A 465 -26.52 -10.40 -38.40
C ALA A 465 -27.37 -11.34 -37.50
N THR A 466 -27.25 -12.65 -37.70
CA THR A 466 -27.89 -13.68 -36.87
C THR A 466 -26.94 -14.11 -35.75
N ALA A 467 -27.43 -14.08 -34.51
CA ALA A 467 -26.71 -14.59 -33.35
C ALA A 467 -26.33 -16.06 -33.56
N THR A 468 -25.06 -16.38 -33.41
CA THR A 468 -24.53 -17.72 -33.68
C THR A 468 -23.54 -18.13 -32.58
N THR A 469 -23.79 -19.27 -31.95
CA THR A 469 -22.84 -19.90 -31.02
C THR A 469 -21.87 -20.78 -31.81
N THR A 470 -20.58 -20.47 -31.72
CA THR A 470 -19.53 -21.23 -32.42
C THR A 470 -18.66 -21.93 -31.40
N THR A 471 -18.29 -23.19 -31.67
CA THR A 471 -17.28 -23.93 -30.91
C THR A 471 -16.05 -24.17 -31.78
N ILE A 472 -14.89 -23.76 -31.28
CA ILE A 472 -13.57 -23.98 -31.88
C ILE A 472 -12.95 -25.13 -31.11
N SER A 473 -12.94 -26.31 -31.71
CA SER A 473 -12.51 -27.54 -31.06
C SER A 473 -11.07 -27.94 -31.39
N GLY A 474 -10.48 -28.77 -30.53
CA GLY A 474 -9.18 -29.41 -30.80
C GLY A 474 -7.96 -28.49 -30.63
N ILE A 475 -8.09 -27.44 -29.82
CA ILE A 475 -7.00 -26.50 -29.49
C ILE A 475 -5.89 -27.22 -28.69
N ASN A 476 -6.27 -28.05 -27.72
CA ASN A 476 -5.40 -28.97 -26.96
C ASN A 476 -4.11 -28.34 -26.37
N VAL A 477 -4.16 -27.07 -25.91
CA VAL A 477 -3.01 -26.42 -25.26
C VAL A 477 -3.07 -26.69 -23.76
N THR A 478 -2.04 -27.32 -23.20
CA THR A 478 -1.95 -27.64 -21.77
C THR A 478 -1.23 -26.54 -20.98
N GLY A 479 -1.45 -26.49 -19.66
CA GLY A 479 -0.78 -25.54 -18.76
C GLY A 479 -1.50 -24.20 -18.69
N ASP A 480 -0.77 -23.14 -18.31
CA ASP A 480 -1.33 -21.80 -18.20
C ASP A 480 -1.57 -21.17 -19.57
N VAL A 481 -2.75 -20.59 -19.78
CA VAL A 481 -3.20 -20.04 -21.05
C VAL A 481 -3.76 -18.62 -20.94
N ILE A 482 -3.43 -17.79 -21.91
CA ILE A 482 -4.02 -16.48 -22.16
C ILE A 482 -4.83 -16.56 -23.45
N ILE A 483 -6.11 -16.24 -23.37
CA ILE A 483 -7.01 -16.18 -24.53
C ILE A 483 -7.05 -14.76 -25.06
N SER A 484 -6.90 -14.59 -26.37
CA SER A 484 -6.99 -13.29 -27.03
C SER A 484 -7.77 -13.37 -28.34
N ILE A 485 -8.93 -12.74 -28.39
CA ILE A 485 -9.76 -12.58 -29.58
C ILE A 485 -9.42 -11.24 -30.23
N THR A 486 -8.89 -11.26 -31.45
CA THR A 486 -8.35 -10.07 -32.15
C THR A 486 -8.67 -10.11 -33.64
N GLY A 487 -8.23 -9.10 -34.41
CA GLY A 487 -8.17 -9.20 -35.87
C GLY A 487 -9.55 -9.32 -36.52
N ASN A 488 -10.44 -8.37 -36.24
CA ASN A 488 -11.72 -8.29 -36.93
C ASN A 488 -11.48 -8.17 -38.45
N SER A 489 -12.12 -9.04 -39.25
CA SER A 489 -12.04 -9.01 -40.70
C SER A 489 -12.59 -7.72 -41.34
N SER A 490 -13.31 -6.90 -40.57
CA SER A 490 -13.75 -5.56 -40.95
C SER A 490 -13.54 -4.58 -39.81
N THR A 491 -12.73 -3.55 -40.03
CA THR A 491 -12.39 -2.54 -39.00
C THR A 491 -13.59 -1.67 -38.59
N SER A 492 -14.69 -1.73 -39.34
CA SER A 492 -15.91 -0.96 -39.08
C SER A 492 -17.05 -1.81 -38.51
N ASN A 493 -16.97 -3.13 -38.51
CA ASN A 493 -18.05 -3.96 -37.97
C ASN A 493 -18.06 -3.90 -36.44
N ARG A 494 -19.25 -3.94 -35.83
CA ARG A 494 -19.44 -3.99 -34.38
C ARG A 494 -20.03 -5.33 -34.02
N VAL A 495 -19.32 -6.11 -33.23
CA VAL A 495 -19.71 -7.50 -32.95
C VAL A 495 -19.91 -7.67 -31.47
N LYS A 496 -21.11 -8.10 -31.11
CA LYS A 496 -21.48 -8.50 -29.76
C LYS A 496 -20.91 -9.89 -29.49
N PHE A 497 -20.31 -10.09 -28.34
CA PHE A 497 -19.87 -11.38 -27.82
C PHE A 497 -20.59 -11.64 -26.49
N ASP A 498 -21.05 -12.87 -26.32
CA ASP A 498 -21.68 -13.36 -25.10
C ASP A 498 -21.45 -14.88 -24.95
N ASP A 499 -21.74 -15.43 -23.77
CA ASP A 499 -21.66 -16.86 -23.45
C ASP A 499 -20.30 -17.50 -23.77
N LEU A 500 -19.20 -16.81 -23.46
CA LEU A 500 -17.86 -17.32 -23.74
C LEU A 500 -17.49 -18.38 -22.70
N SER A 501 -17.01 -19.55 -23.13
CA SER A 501 -16.49 -20.58 -22.23
C SER A 501 -15.47 -21.46 -22.93
N TRP A 502 -14.64 -22.18 -22.19
CA TRP A 502 -13.79 -23.21 -22.78
C TRP A 502 -13.57 -24.41 -21.88
N THR A 503 -13.26 -25.54 -22.50
CA THR A 503 -12.99 -26.79 -21.81
C THR A 503 -11.51 -26.96 -21.48
N CYS A 504 -11.21 -27.64 -20.38
CA CYS A 504 -9.83 -27.85 -19.94
C CYS A 504 -9.04 -28.80 -20.85
N SER A 505 -7.74 -28.57 -20.93
CA SER A 505 -6.75 -29.51 -21.47
C SER A 505 -5.69 -29.76 -20.40
N ALA A 506 -6.00 -30.66 -19.47
CA ALA A 506 -5.08 -31.03 -18.39
C ALA A 506 -4.08 -32.10 -18.85
N SER A 507 -2.83 -31.98 -18.42
CA SER A 507 -1.84 -33.05 -18.51
C SER A 507 -2.19 -34.17 -17.52
N LEU A 508 -2.36 -35.40 -17.99
CA LEU A 508 -2.49 -36.59 -17.14
C LEU A 508 -1.15 -36.90 -16.47
N ASN A 509 -0.86 -36.29 -15.31
CA ASN A 509 0.29 -36.66 -14.50
C ASN A 509 -0.14 -37.51 -13.29
N VAL A 510 0.62 -38.58 -13.02
CA VAL A 510 0.55 -39.37 -11.78
C VAL A 510 1.55 -38.76 -10.80
N ASN A 511 1.12 -38.44 -9.58
CA ASN A 511 1.97 -37.78 -8.57
C ASN A 511 3.24 -38.60 -8.25
N GLU A 512 4.39 -37.95 -8.31
CA GLU A 512 5.72 -38.51 -8.02
C GLU A 512 5.97 -38.54 -6.49
N LEU A 513 6.56 -39.61 -5.98
CA LEU A 513 7.02 -39.73 -4.58
C LEU A 513 8.31 -38.90 -4.42
N GLU A 514 8.41 -38.08 -3.37
CA GLU A 514 9.63 -37.28 -3.14
C GLU A 514 10.89 -38.15 -3.06
N THR A 515 11.94 -37.74 -3.77
CA THR A 515 13.18 -38.49 -4.01
C THR A 515 14.00 -38.78 -2.74
N ASN A 516 13.69 -38.11 -1.62
CA ASN A 516 14.35 -38.25 -0.33
C ASN A 516 13.79 -39.40 0.55
N SER A 517 12.66 -40.01 0.16
CA SER A 517 11.97 -41.01 1.00
C SER A 517 12.61 -42.42 1.04
N PHE A 518 13.63 -42.69 0.21
CA PHE A 518 14.33 -43.97 0.17
C PHE A 518 15.74 -43.91 -0.41
N ASN A 519 16.61 -44.82 0.04
CA ASN A 519 18.00 -44.93 -0.41
C ASN A 519 18.31 -46.32 -1.00
N ILE A 520 19.09 -46.34 -2.09
CA ILE A 520 19.54 -47.56 -2.78
C ILE A 520 21.05 -47.71 -2.57
N TYR A 521 21.49 -48.78 -1.92
CA TYR A 521 22.91 -49.01 -1.62
C TYR A 521 23.30 -50.50 -1.66
N PRO A 522 24.48 -50.87 -2.19
CA PRO A 522 25.42 -50.00 -2.89
C PRO A 522 24.93 -49.66 -4.32
N ASN A 523 25.32 -48.49 -4.82
CA ASN A 523 25.11 -48.10 -6.22
C ASN A 523 26.32 -47.27 -6.67
N PRO A 524 27.25 -47.80 -7.50
CA PRO A 524 27.18 -49.08 -8.21
C PRO A 524 27.21 -50.34 -7.30
N SER A 525 26.59 -51.43 -7.75
CA SER A 525 26.47 -52.72 -7.04
C SER A 525 27.19 -53.85 -7.75
N ASN A 526 27.44 -54.96 -7.05
CA ASN A 526 27.91 -56.24 -7.58
C ASN A 526 26.77 -57.24 -7.89
N GLY A 527 25.53 -56.77 -7.95
CA GLY A 527 24.34 -57.57 -8.25
C GLY A 527 23.40 -57.74 -7.05
N ASN A 528 23.84 -57.38 -5.84
CA ASN A 528 23.01 -57.35 -4.64
C ASN A 528 22.86 -55.92 -4.11
N VAL A 529 21.64 -55.51 -3.81
CA VAL A 529 21.27 -54.13 -3.49
C VAL A 529 20.25 -54.12 -2.36
N LYS A 530 20.45 -53.21 -1.40
CA LYS A 530 19.49 -52.91 -0.34
C LYS A 530 18.80 -51.58 -0.61
N LEU A 531 17.51 -51.56 -0.36
CA LEU A 531 16.64 -50.40 -0.38
C LEU A 531 16.23 -50.11 1.07
N ASN A 532 16.49 -48.91 1.58
CA ASN A 532 16.02 -48.47 2.90
C ASN A 532 14.94 -47.40 2.70
N LEU A 533 13.81 -47.51 3.41
CA LEU A 533 12.72 -46.53 3.40
C LEU A 533 12.59 -45.86 4.77
N GLU A 534 12.35 -44.55 4.80
CA GLU A 534 12.33 -43.77 6.05
C GLU A 534 11.05 -43.93 6.89
N ASN A 535 9.98 -44.57 6.37
CA ASN A 535 8.73 -44.82 7.11
C ASN A 535 8.17 -46.22 6.81
N SER A 536 8.19 -47.13 7.77
CA SER A 536 8.06 -48.58 7.55
C SER A 536 6.66 -49.20 7.73
N ASN A 537 5.59 -48.40 7.66
CA ASN A 537 4.25 -48.87 8.02
C ASN A 537 3.26 -48.98 6.85
N GLU A 538 3.70 -48.73 5.60
CA GLU A 538 2.84 -48.79 4.41
C GLU A 538 3.21 -49.95 3.47
N LYS A 539 2.23 -50.40 2.67
CA LYS A 539 2.45 -51.39 1.60
C LYS A 539 3.15 -50.70 0.42
N TYR A 540 4.19 -51.34 -0.12
CA TYR A 540 4.87 -50.84 -1.32
C TYR A 540 5.33 -51.98 -2.24
N SER A 541 5.43 -51.69 -3.53
CA SER A 541 6.00 -52.59 -4.55
C SER A 541 7.31 -52.04 -5.08
N VAL A 542 8.27 -52.93 -5.29
CA VAL A 542 9.57 -52.65 -5.93
C VAL A 542 9.61 -53.39 -7.25
N GLN A 543 9.77 -52.66 -8.35
CA GLN A 543 9.97 -53.19 -9.69
C GLN A 543 11.32 -52.74 -10.23
N VAL A 544 12.03 -53.60 -10.95
CA VAL A 544 13.29 -53.25 -11.63
C VAL A 544 13.13 -53.51 -13.12
N PHE A 545 13.49 -52.53 -13.92
CA PHE A 545 13.47 -52.59 -15.37
C PHE A 545 14.89 -52.46 -15.92
N SER A 546 15.22 -53.17 -16.99
CA SER A 546 16.41 -52.88 -17.79
C SER A 546 16.24 -51.53 -18.50
N VAL A 547 17.33 -50.93 -19.00
CA VAL A 547 17.25 -49.72 -19.84
C VAL A 547 16.43 -49.89 -21.12
N LEU A 548 16.18 -51.14 -21.55
CA LEU A 548 15.30 -51.46 -22.69
C LEU A 548 13.82 -51.60 -22.27
N GLY A 549 13.48 -51.33 -21.01
CA GLY A 549 12.12 -51.41 -20.47
C GLY A 549 11.67 -52.81 -20.06
N GLN A 550 12.54 -53.83 -20.12
CA GLN A 550 12.18 -55.18 -19.69
C GLN A 550 12.15 -55.27 -18.16
N LYS A 551 11.02 -55.69 -17.58
CA LYS A 551 10.90 -55.94 -16.14
C LYS A 551 11.70 -57.20 -15.75
N VAL A 552 12.68 -57.03 -14.87
CA VAL A 552 13.61 -58.10 -14.43
C VAL A 552 13.44 -58.48 -12.96
N PHE A 553 12.74 -57.67 -12.16
CA PHE A 553 12.40 -57.97 -10.77
C PHE A 553 11.09 -57.30 -10.39
N GLU A 554 10.30 -57.96 -9.54
CA GLU A 554 9.10 -57.40 -8.93
C GLU A 554 8.83 -58.09 -7.59
N LYS A 555 8.58 -57.30 -6.55
CA LYS A 555 8.17 -57.82 -5.24
C LYS A 555 7.40 -56.78 -4.44
N GLU A 556 6.34 -57.22 -3.76
CA GLU A 556 5.62 -56.41 -2.78
C GLU A 556 6.17 -56.64 -1.38
N TYR A 557 6.12 -55.57 -0.57
CA TYR A 557 6.54 -55.55 0.82
C TYR A 557 5.46 -54.89 1.66
N THR A 558 5.32 -55.35 2.90
CA THR A 558 4.38 -54.82 3.87
C THR A 558 5.09 -54.78 5.22
N ASN A 559 4.94 -53.68 5.96
CA ASN A 559 5.54 -53.49 7.29
C ASN A 559 7.05 -53.76 7.34
N SER A 560 7.79 -53.37 6.29
CA SER A 560 9.24 -53.53 6.22
C SER A 560 9.91 -52.19 5.92
N SER A 561 10.92 -51.84 6.71
CA SER A 561 11.76 -50.65 6.48
C SER A 561 12.84 -50.88 5.42
N SER A 562 12.97 -52.11 4.90
CA SER A 562 13.94 -52.41 3.85
C SER A 562 13.49 -53.49 2.87
N ALA A 563 14.02 -53.39 1.65
CA ALA A 563 13.88 -54.39 0.60
C ALA A 563 15.26 -54.79 0.05
N THR A 564 15.39 -56.03 -0.42
CA THR A 564 16.64 -56.54 -1.01
C THR A 564 16.38 -57.05 -2.41
N ILE A 565 17.22 -56.64 -3.36
CA ILE A 565 17.27 -57.14 -4.72
C ILE A 565 18.59 -57.89 -4.88
N ASN A 566 18.55 -59.16 -5.27
CA ASN A 566 19.73 -60.00 -5.36
C ASN A 566 19.91 -60.57 -6.77
N ASN A 567 21.15 -60.92 -7.10
CA ASN A 567 21.54 -61.61 -8.35
C ASN A 567 21.20 -60.86 -9.65
N LEU A 568 21.23 -59.52 -9.64
CA LEU A 568 21.15 -58.75 -10.89
C LEU A 568 22.42 -58.97 -11.71
N GLN A 569 22.25 -59.18 -13.02
CA GLN A 569 23.36 -59.27 -13.97
C GLN A 569 24.01 -57.89 -14.17
N LYS A 570 25.20 -57.86 -14.77
CA LYS A 570 25.89 -56.61 -15.10
C LYS A 570 25.06 -55.78 -16.07
N GLY A 571 24.87 -54.49 -15.77
CA GLY A 571 24.04 -53.61 -16.58
C GLY A 571 23.52 -52.38 -15.85
N VAL A 572 22.72 -51.60 -16.58
CA VAL A 572 22.03 -50.41 -16.06
C VAL A 572 20.54 -50.72 -15.95
N TYR A 573 19.97 -50.35 -14.81
CA TYR A 573 18.58 -50.62 -14.45
C TYR A 573 17.86 -49.37 -13.93
N LEU A 574 16.53 -49.39 -14.02
CA LEU A 574 15.62 -48.43 -13.40
C LEU A 574 14.84 -49.15 -12.32
N VAL A 575 14.99 -48.73 -11.06
CA VAL A 575 14.27 -49.27 -9.91
C VAL A 575 13.10 -48.35 -9.62
N LYS A 576 11.87 -48.83 -9.87
CA LYS A 576 10.62 -48.14 -9.57
C LYS A 576 10.06 -48.65 -8.24
N ILE A 577 9.74 -47.74 -7.35
CA ILE A 577 9.02 -48.02 -6.10
C ILE A 577 7.64 -47.37 -6.20
N THR A 578 6.59 -48.12 -5.87
CA THR A 578 5.20 -47.65 -5.91
C THR A 578 4.51 -47.95 -4.59
N THR A 579 3.88 -46.94 -4.00
CA THR A 579 2.88 -47.10 -2.92
C THR A 579 1.48 -46.92 -3.53
N ASP A 580 0.42 -47.07 -2.73
CA ASP A 580 -0.98 -47.06 -3.23
C ASP A 580 -1.36 -45.82 -4.06
N THR A 581 -0.68 -44.68 -3.87
CA THR A 581 -1.02 -43.42 -4.57
C THR A 581 0.18 -42.69 -5.20
N LYS A 582 1.41 -43.21 -5.05
CA LYS A 582 2.64 -42.50 -5.46
C LYS A 582 3.66 -43.45 -6.06
N SER A 583 4.51 -42.98 -6.97
CA SER A 583 5.64 -43.78 -7.47
C SER A 583 6.90 -42.95 -7.71
N VAL A 584 8.06 -43.60 -7.66
CA VAL A 584 9.37 -42.97 -7.84
C VAL A 584 10.35 -43.94 -8.48
N THR A 585 11.23 -43.44 -9.36
CA THR A 585 12.19 -44.28 -10.09
C THR A 585 13.63 -43.79 -9.88
N LYS A 586 14.55 -44.70 -9.53
CA LYS A 586 15.99 -44.41 -9.40
C LYS A 586 16.82 -45.31 -10.30
N LYS A 587 17.91 -44.76 -10.86
CA LYS A 587 18.88 -45.51 -11.67
C LYS A 587 19.80 -46.35 -10.77
N LEU A 588 20.02 -47.61 -11.15
CA LEU A 588 20.95 -48.54 -10.52
C LEU A 588 21.98 -49.03 -11.54
N ILE A 589 23.25 -49.04 -11.16
CA ILE A 589 24.36 -49.58 -11.97
C ILE A 589 24.89 -50.86 -11.31
N VAL A 590 25.00 -51.94 -12.07
CA VAL A 590 25.58 -53.22 -11.62
C VAL A 590 26.83 -53.53 -12.43
N ASN A 591 27.98 -53.64 -11.75
CA ASN A 591 29.32 -53.75 -12.33
C ASN A 591 29.82 -55.19 -12.52
#